data_AF-A0A662UNF6-F1
#
_entry.id   AF-A0A662UNF6-F1
#
_cell.length_a   1.000
_cell.length_b   1.000
_cell.length_c   1.000
_cell.angle_alpha   90.00
_cell.angle_beta   90.00
_cell.angle_gamma   90.00
#
_symmetry.space_group_name_H-M   'P 1'
#
loop_
_entity.id
_entity.type
_entity.pdbx_description
1 polymer ?
#
loop_
_entity_poly.entity_id
_entity_poly.type
_entity_poly.pdbx_seq_one_letter_code
_entity_poly.pdbx_strand_id
1 'polypeptide(L)'
;RGLRDLKSDADLVLDAYPSLRDDLNFDAQFLCLDIARECLPPKSFKLIEEDCTYLFDLFGITAAPLPEYHDVLIEIHKRLSKGLSIEGLVTKTGQIRGSLG
;
A
#
# COMPACT_ATOMS: atom_id res chain seq x y z
N ARG A 1 -7.14 5.91 -11.79
CA ARG A 1 -7.48 6.74 -12.99
C ARG A 1 -8.91 7.29 -12.99
N GLY A 2 -9.97 6.46 -12.92
CA GLY A 2 -11.36 6.98 -12.91
C GLY A 2 -11.69 7.95 -11.77
N LEU A 3 -11.00 7.83 -10.62
CA LEU A 3 -11.13 8.80 -9.52
C LEU A 3 -10.50 10.18 -9.83
N ARG A 4 -9.58 10.30 -10.82
CA ARG A 4 -8.98 11.58 -11.21
C ARG A 4 -9.99 12.50 -11.90
N ASP A 5 -10.99 11.92 -12.56
CA ASP A 5 -12.08 12.65 -13.21
C ASP A 5 -13.16 13.12 -12.20
N LEU A 6 -13.13 12.57 -10.98
CA LEU A 6 -14.10 12.82 -9.91
C LEU A 6 -13.56 13.77 -8.83
N LYS A 7 -12.54 14.58 -9.14
CA LYS A 7 -11.89 15.46 -8.15
C LYS A 7 -12.86 16.45 -7.47
N SER A 8 -13.91 16.89 -8.18
CA SER A 8 -15.00 17.72 -7.62
C SER A 8 -16.01 16.95 -6.77
N ASP A 9 -15.98 15.62 -6.87
CA ASP A 9 -17.02 14.72 -6.38
C ASP A 9 -16.49 13.81 -5.25
N ALA A 10 -15.31 14.13 -4.70
CA ALA A 10 -14.70 13.37 -3.60
C ALA A 10 -15.66 13.26 -2.40
N ASP A 11 -16.39 14.32 -2.10
CA ASP A 11 -17.42 14.34 -1.06
C ASP A 11 -18.57 13.37 -1.39
N LEU A 12 -19.01 13.29 -2.66
CA LEU A 12 -20.03 12.32 -3.08
C LEU A 12 -19.54 10.88 -2.97
N VAL A 13 -18.25 10.64 -3.21
CA VAL A 13 -17.64 9.32 -3.03
C VAL A 13 -17.59 8.93 -1.55
N LEU A 14 -17.26 9.87 -0.66
CA LEU A 14 -17.29 9.65 0.79
C LEU A 14 -18.72 9.47 1.30
N ASP A 15 -19.69 10.20 0.76
CA ASP A 15 -21.10 10.02 1.10
C ASP A 15 -21.61 8.63 0.68
N ALA A 16 -21.20 8.16 -0.51
CA ALA A 16 -21.57 6.83 -1.00
C ALA A 16 -20.80 5.70 -0.29
N TYR A 17 -19.57 5.95 0.15
CA TYR A 17 -18.72 5.00 0.85
C TYR A 17 -18.01 5.61 2.07
N PRO A 18 -18.72 5.72 3.22
CA PRO A 18 -18.23 6.47 4.38
C PRO A 18 -16.95 5.92 5.02
N SER A 19 -16.69 4.61 4.93
CA SER A 19 -15.47 4.02 5.51
C SER A 19 -14.24 4.14 4.62
N LEU A 20 -14.36 4.64 3.39
CA LEU A 20 -13.26 4.68 2.42
C LEU A 20 -12.01 5.35 3.00
N ARG A 21 -12.17 6.44 3.76
CA ARG A 21 -11.04 7.14 4.36
C ARG A 21 -10.32 6.29 5.41
N ASP A 22 -11.08 5.58 6.24
CA ASP A 22 -10.50 4.71 7.27
C ASP A 22 -9.84 3.50 6.63
N ASP A 23 -10.46 2.92 5.60
CA ASP A 23 -9.92 1.81 4.82
C ASP A 23 -8.58 2.21 4.15
N LEU A 24 -8.52 3.39 3.52
CA LEU A 24 -7.28 3.90 2.94
C LEU A 24 -6.19 4.21 3.98
N ASN A 25 -6.57 4.73 5.16
CA ASN A 25 -5.61 4.96 6.25
C ASN A 25 -5.07 3.65 6.82
N PHE A 26 -5.92 2.62 6.91
CA PHE A 26 -5.49 1.28 7.30
C PHE A 26 -4.52 0.70 6.26
N ASP A 27 -4.88 0.71 4.98
CA ASP A 27 -4.04 0.14 3.92
C ASP A 27 -2.69 0.88 3.78
N ALA A 28 -2.68 2.20 3.98
CA ALA A 28 -1.46 3.01 3.94
C ALA A 28 -0.41 2.58 4.99
N GLN A 29 -0.81 1.94 6.09
CA GLN A 29 0.10 1.36 7.08
C GLN A 29 0.93 0.19 6.55
N PHE A 30 0.55 -0.38 5.41
CA PHE A 30 1.22 -1.54 4.81
C PHE A 30 1.89 -1.18 3.47
N LEU A 31 1.81 0.09 3.03
CA LEU A 31 2.28 0.55 1.73
C LEU A 31 3.78 0.89 1.72
N CYS A 32 4.64 -0.07 1.43
CA CYS A 32 6.10 0.13 1.37
C CYS A 32 6.59 0.47 -0.05
N LEU A 33 6.41 1.73 -0.48
CA LEU A 33 6.73 2.19 -1.85
C LEU A 33 8.22 2.09 -2.20
N ASP A 34 9.11 2.24 -1.24
CA ASP A 34 10.55 2.08 -1.41
C ASP A 34 10.91 0.65 -1.84
N ILE A 35 10.30 -0.36 -1.22
CA ILE A 35 10.50 -1.77 -1.58
C ILE A 35 9.85 -2.07 -2.95
N ALA A 36 8.65 -1.52 -3.19
CA ALA A 36 7.96 -1.69 -4.47
C ALA A 36 8.78 -1.14 -5.64
N ARG A 37 9.51 -0.04 -5.44
CA ARG A 37 10.41 0.58 -6.44
C ARG A 37 11.53 -0.36 -6.88
N GLU A 38 12.02 -1.20 -5.98
CA GLU A 38 13.08 -2.18 -6.26
C GLU A 38 12.55 -3.45 -6.93
N CYS A 39 11.28 -3.79 -6.69
CA CYS A 39 10.67 -5.04 -7.16
C CYS A 39 9.91 -4.92 -8.50
N LEU A 40 9.41 -3.74 -8.83
CA LEU A 40 8.48 -3.55 -9.95
C LEU A 40 9.16 -2.89 -11.16
N PRO A 41 8.68 -3.17 -12.39
CA PRO A 41 9.11 -2.43 -13.57
C PRO A 41 8.86 -0.92 -13.38
N PRO A 42 9.77 -0.03 -13.83
CA PRO A 42 9.65 1.41 -13.58
C PRO A 42 8.33 2.03 -14.03
N LYS A 43 7.77 1.54 -15.16
CA LYS A 43 6.46 1.98 -15.65
C LYS A 43 5.33 1.61 -14.70
N SER A 44 5.36 0.41 -14.13
CA SER A 44 4.34 -0.07 -13.18
C SER A 44 4.46 0.67 -11.86
N PHE A 45 5.69 0.85 -11.35
CA PHE A 45 5.93 1.60 -10.12
C PHE A 45 5.42 3.04 -10.24
N LYS A 46 5.70 3.74 -11.34
CA LYS A 46 5.24 5.11 -11.56
C LYS A 46 3.71 5.22 -11.49
N LEU A 47 2.98 4.25 -12.02
CA LEU A 47 1.51 4.24 -11.95
C LEU A 47 1.01 4.11 -10.52
N ILE A 48 1.64 3.26 -9.72
CA ILE A 48 1.32 3.07 -8.30
C ILE A 48 1.63 4.35 -7.52
N GLU A 49 2.83 4.91 -7.71
CA GLU A 49 3.27 6.15 -7.05
C GLU A 49 2.30 7.30 -7.32
N GLU A 50 1.91 7.52 -8.59
CA GLU A 50 0.94 8.55 -8.94
C GLU A 50 -0.45 8.32 -8.33
N ASP A 51 -0.92 7.06 -8.27
CA ASP A 51 -2.23 6.73 -7.68
C ASP A 51 -2.21 6.90 -6.15
N CYS A 52 -1.12 6.52 -5.47
CA CYS A 52 -0.94 6.76 -4.04
C CYS A 52 -0.91 8.25 -3.71
N THR A 53 -0.10 9.05 -4.43
CA THR A 53 -0.07 10.51 -4.25
C THR A 53 -1.44 11.12 -4.45
N TYR A 54 -2.15 10.74 -5.52
CA TYR A 54 -3.49 11.25 -5.78
C TYR A 54 -4.48 10.93 -4.66
N LEU A 55 -4.53 9.68 -4.20
CA LEU A 55 -5.44 9.25 -3.14
C LEU A 55 -5.11 9.91 -1.80
N PHE A 56 -3.83 10.06 -1.49
CA PHE A 56 -3.39 10.65 -0.23
C PHE A 56 -3.74 12.13 -0.18
N ASP A 57 -3.51 12.86 -1.27
CA ASP A 57 -3.89 14.27 -1.39
C ASP A 57 -5.41 14.44 -1.36
N LEU A 58 -6.16 13.59 -2.08
CA LEU A 58 -7.62 13.73 -2.20
C LEU A 58 -8.34 13.43 -0.89
N PHE A 59 -7.95 12.36 -0.18
CA PHE A 59 -8.63 11.91 1.03
C PHE A 59 -7.91 12.27 2.33
N GLY A 60 -6.81 13.03 2.24
CA GLY A 60 -6.02 13.47 3.40
C GLY A 60 -5.52 12.29 4.23
N ILE A 61 -4.89 11.33 3.58
CA ILE A 61 -4.31 10.13 4.21
C ILE A 61 -2.93 10.48 4.75
N THR A 62 -2.69 10.22 6.04
CA THR A 62 -1.44 10.59 6.73
C THR A 62 -0.70 9.40 7.33
N ALA A 63 -1.27 8.20 7.23
CA ALA A 63 -0.66 6.99 7.76
C ALA A 63 0.64 6.66 7.03
N ALA A 64 1.65 6.28 7.82
CA ALA A 64 2.95 5.83 7.32
C ALA A 64 3.06 4.31 7.50
N PRO A 65 3.94 3.64 6.73
CA PRO A 65 4.14 2.20 6.86
C PRO A 65 4.56 1.80 8.27
N LEU A 66 3.99 0.72 8.79
CA LEU A 66 4.38 0.14 10.07
C LEU A 66 5.82 -0.37 9.98
N PRO A 67 6.73 0.07 10.88
CA PRO A 67 8.13 -0.34 10.83
C PRO A 67 8.32 -1.86 10.84
N GLU A 68 7.56 -2.59 11.66
CA GLU A 68 7.67 -4.04 11.70
C GLU A 68 7.25 -4.72 10.39
N TYR A 69 6.20 -4.21 9.73
CA TYR A 69 5.76 -4.75 8.45
C TYR A 69 6.79 -4.48 7.34
N HIS A 70 7.34 -3.26 7.34
CA HIS A 70 8.40 -2.83 6.43
C HIS A 70 9.66 -3.69 6.55
N ASP A 71 10.13 -3.94 7.78
CA ASP A 71 11.29 -4.81 8.03
C ASP A 71 11.08 -6.23 7.50
N VAL A 72 9.87 -6.78 7.65
CA VAL A 72 9.52 -8.11 7.14
C VAL A 72 9.54 -8.12 5.60
N LEU A 73 9.01 -7.08 4.94
CA LEU A 73 9.06 -6.98 3.48
C LEU A 73 10.49 -6.83 2.95
N ILE A 74 11.36 -6.09 3.64
CA ILE A 74 12.79 -6.02 3.29
C ILE A 74 13.42 -7.41 3.33
N GLU A 75 13.14 -8.18 4.38
CA GLU A 75 13.68 -9.54 4.53
C GLU A 75 13.12 -10.49 3.45
N ILE A 76 11.84 -10.38 3.11
CA ILE A 76 11.24 -11.13 1.99
C ILE A 76 12.00 -10.82 0.69
N HIS A 77 12.22 -9.54 0.37
CA HIS A 77 12.96 -9.13 -0.82
C HIS A 77 14.37 -9.71 -0.84
N LYS A 78 15.11 -9.63 0.28
CA LYS A 78 16.46 -10.19 0.43
C LYS A 78 16.51 -11.71 0.28
N ARG A 79 15.47 -12.43 0.68
CA ARG A 79 15.41 -13.90 0.56
C ARG A 79 15.04 -14.34 -0.84
N LEU A 80 14.09 -13.66 -1.48
CA LEU A 80 13.71 -13.92 -2.85
C LEU A 80 14.89 -13.77 -3.80
N SER A 81 15.71 -12.73 -3.64
CA SER A 81 16.92 -12.53 -4.45
C SER A 81 18.00 -13.61 -4.28
N LYS A 82 17.92 -14.40 -3.19
CA LYS A 82 18.81 -15.53 -2.89
C LYS A 82 18.19 -16.90 -3.15
N GLY A 83 16.94 -16.96 -3.64
CA GLY A 83 16.19 -18.20 -3.84
C GLY A 83 15.86 -18.95 -2.52
N LEU A 84 15.76 -18.23 -1.40
CA LEU A 84 15.44 -18.79 -0.09
C LEU A 84 13.93 -18.78 0.17
N SER A 85 13.44 -19.70 1.00
CA SER A 85 12.02 -19.75 1.38
C SER A 85 11.59 -18.51 2.18
N ILE A 86 10.39 -18.03 1.86
CA ILE A 86 9.73 -16.87 2.49
C ILE A 86 8.42 -17.22 3.20
N GLU A 87 8.00 -18.49 3.22
CA GLU A 87 6.69 -18.90 3.72
C GLU A 87 6.39 -18.37 5.13
N GLY A 88 7.34 -18.52 6.07
CA GLY A 88 7.18 -18.01 7.43
C GLY A 88 7.09 -16.49 7.51
N LEU A 89 7.75 -15.77 6.60
CA LEU A 89 7.67 -14.31 6.54
C LEU A 89 6.34 -13.85 5.95
N VAL A 90 5.81 -14.54 4.94
CA VAL A 90 4.47 -14.28 4.41
C VAL A 90 3.42 -14.49 5.51
N THR A 91 3.51 -15.58 6.27
CA THR A 91 2.64 -15.78 7.44
C THR A 91 2.78 -14.65 8.46
N LYS A 92 4.01 -14.18 8.71
CA LYS A 92 4.25 -13.04 9.60
C LYS A 92 3.59 -11.75 9.09
N THR A 93 3.65 -11.46 7.78
CA THR A 93 2.96 -10.29 7.22
C THR A 93 1.44 -10.36 7.46
N GLY A 94 0.85 -11.54 7.34
CA GLY A 94 -0.57 -11.75 7.63
C GLY A 94 -0.92 -11.59 9.12
N GLN A 95 -0.02 -12.00 10.02
CA GLN A 95 -0.19 -11.79 11.47
C GLN A 95 -0.15 -10.31 11.84
N ILE A 96 0.75 -9.53 11.24
CA ILE A 96 0.86 -8.08 11.49
C ILE A 96 -0.38 -7.36 10.95
N ARG A 97 -0.83 -7.67 9.72
CA ARG A 97 -2.01 -7.06 9.11
C ARG A 97 -3.33 -7.53 9.73
N GLY A 98 -3.34 -8.69 10.38
CA GLY A 98 -4.55 -9.35 10.87
C GLY A 98 -5.26 -10.23 9.82
N SER A 99 -4.79 -10.27 8.58
CA SER A 99 -5.21 -11.22 7.54
C SER A 99 -4.10 -11.45 6.52
N LEU A 100 -4.08 -12.65 5.89
CA LEU A 100 -3.17 -12.95 4.76
C LEU A 100 -3.60 -12.29 3.44
N GLY A 101 -4.89 -11.99 3.31
CA GLY A 101 -5.56 -11.39 2.16
C GLY A 101 -6.78 -10.66 2.64
#